data_AF-A0AAV8Y7P4-F1
#
_entry.id   AF-A0AAV8Y7P4-F1
#
_cell.length_a   1.000
_cell.length_b   1.000
_cell.length_c   1.000
_cell.angle_alpha   90.00
_cell.angle_beta   90.00
_cell.angle_gamma   90.00
#
_symmetry.space_group_name_H-M   'P 1'
#
loop_
_entity.id
_entity.type
_entity.pdbx_description
1 polymer ?
#
loop_
_entity_poly.entity_id
_entity_poly.type
_entity_poly.pdbx_seq_one_letter_code
_entity_poly.pdbx_strand_id
1 'polypeptide(L)'
;MKFNIIILLYFGSSLCYAGIPLVVNTWNFQHATQKAWEVLKDNSSDSDNALDALTLGCKVCQDEQCDTTVGYGGSPDENGETTLDALIFDGDTMDMGAIGGIRRVKNAIGVARHVLENTEHSFLVGSLASQFAFELGYPDESLQTNFSLNLWEEWKADNCQPNFWKNVVPNPKDSMWSLY
;
A
#
# COMPACT_ATOMS: atom_id res chain seq x y z
N MET A 1 -52.34 7.57 51.09
CA MET A 1 -51.06 7.69 50.35
C MET A 1 -51.32 7.31 48.90
N LYS A 2 -51.13 8.23 47.95
CA LYS A 2 -51.20 7.93 46.51
C LYS A 2 -49.81 7.47 46.06
N PHE A 3 -49.69 6.25 45.55
CA PHE A 3 -48.48 5.77 44.89
C PHE A 3 -48.52 6.22 43.42
N ASN A 4 -47.57 7.07 43.02
CA ASN A 4 -47.32 7.37 41.61
C ASN A 4 -46.36 6.30 41.07
N ILE A 5 -46.82 5.52 40.09
CA ILE A 5 -45.98 4.60 39.31
C ILE A 5 -45.38 5.41 38.15
N ILE A 6 -44.06 5.48 38.07
CA ILE A 6 -43.34 6.00 36.91
C ILE A 6 -42.95 4.79 36.05
N ILE A 7 -43.54 4.70 34.85
CA ILE A 7 -43.13 3.73 33.83
C ILE A 7 -42.03 4.40 33.00
N LEU A 8 -40.79 3.90 33.13
CA LEU A 8 -39.69 4.23 32.24
C LEU A 8 -39.80 3.36 30.99
N LEU A 9 -40.29 3.95 29.90
CA LEU A 9 -40.22 3.33 28.57
C LEU A 9 -38.79 3.51 28.04
N TYR A 10 -38.02 2.43 28.06
CA TYR A 10 -36.73 2.34 27.37
C TYR A 10 -37.04 2.24 25.87
N PHE A 11 -36.96 3.35 25.16
CA PHE A 11 -36.85 3.30 23.70
C PHE A 11 -35.45 2.78 23.40
N GLY A 12 -35.36 1.49 23.05
CA GLY A 12 -34.16 0.94 22.46
C GLY A 12 -33.88 1.67 21.16
N SER A 13 -33.04 2.69 21.19
CA SER A 13 -32.38 3.17 19.99
C SER A 13 -31.58 2.00 19.48
N SER A 14 -32.02 1.39 18.37
CA SER A 14 -31.17 0.56 17.55
C SER A 14 -29.97 1.44 17.18
N LEU A 15 -28.87 1.27 17.92
CA LEU A 15 -27.57 1.71 17.47
C LEU A 15 -27.39 0.94 16.16
N CYS A 16 -27.49 1.66 15.04
CA CYS A 16 -27.06 1.14 13.75
C CYS A 16 -25.55 0.96 13.88
N TYR A 17 -25.14 -0.19 14.42
CA TYR A 17 -23.78 -0.66 14.32
C TYR A 17 -23.52 -0.74 12.82
N ALA A 18 -22.54 0.01 12.31
CA ALA A 18 -22.12 -0.18 10.93
C ALA A 18 -21.83 -1.68 10.77
N GLY A 19 -22.68 -2.37 10.01
CA GLY A 19 -22.66 -3.82 9.96
C GLY A 19 -21.33 -4.27 9.39
N ILE A 20 -20.65 -5.19 10.08
CA ILE A 20 -19.56 -5.95 9.48
C ILE A 20 -20.16 -6.90 8.42
N PRO A 21 -19.47 -7.14 7.29
CA PRO A 21 -18.12 -6.64 6.95
C PRO A 21 -18.05 -5.15 6.59
N LEU A 22 -16.87 -4.55 6.71
CA LEU A 22 -16.58 -3.16 6.37
C LEU A 22 -15.23 -3.06 5.63
N VAL A 23 -15.19 -2.29 4.53
CA VAL A 23 -13.96 -1.94 3.81
C VAL A 23 -13.83 -0.42 3.80
N VAL A 24 -12.66 0.07 4.20
CA VAL A 24 -12.30 1.50 4.15
C VAL A 24 -10.89 1.61 3.57
N ASN A 25 -10.71 2.50 2.61
CA ASN A 25 -9.40 2.83 2.04
C ASN A 25 -9.24 4.35 1.91
N THR A 26 -8.00 4.79 1.76
CA THR A 26 -7.69 6.19 1.48
C THR A 26 -7.99 6.57 0.04
N TRP A 27 -8.32 7.86 -0.13
CA TRP A 27 -8.67 8.53 -1.38
C TRP A 27 -9.89 7.94 -2.09
N ASN A 28 -10.21 8.48 -3.27
CA ASN A 28 -11.38 8.09 -4.05
C ASN A 28 -11.09 6.89 -4.98
N PHE A 29 -10.42 5.86 -4.47
CA PHE A 29 -10.08 4.64 -5.23
C PHE A 29 -11.21 3.61 -5.18
N GLN A 30 -12.37 3.99 -5.71
CA GLN A 30 -13.61 3.22 -5.58
C GLN A 30 -13.51 1.80 -6.14
N HIS A 31 -12.73 1.59 -7.20
CA HIS A 31 -12.56 0.27 -7.79
C HIS A 31 -11.78 -0.68 -6.85
N ALA A 32 -10.75 -0.17 -6.17
CA ALA A 32 -10.03 -0.92 -5.13
C ALA A 32 -10.96 -1.31 -3.98
N THR A 33 -11.78 -0.36 -3.50
CA THR A 33 -12.80 -0.62 -2.46
C THR A 33 -13.79 -1.69 -2.90
N GLN A 34 -14.29 -1.57 -4.13
CA GLN A 34 -15.27 -2.49 -4.70
C GLN A 34 -14.69 -3.90 -4.80
N LYS A 35 -13.45 -4.05 -5.27
CA LYS A 35 -12.79 -5.35 -5.41
C LYS A 35 -12.52 -6.02 -4.08
N ALA A 36 -12.07 -5.26 -3.08
CA ALA A 36 -11.94 -5.76 -1.71
C ALA A 36 -13.30 -6.18 -1.13
N TRP A 37 -14.36 -5.38 -1.36
CA TRP A 37 -15.71 -5.72 -0.93
C TRP A 37 -16.25 -7.00 -1.59
N GLU A 38 -15.98 -7.18 -2.89
CA GLU A 38 -16.41 -8.36 -3.65
C GLU A 38 -15.86 -9.65 -3.05
N VAL A 39 -14.62 -9.64 -2.55
CA VAL A 39 -14.00 -10.75 -1.83
C VAL A 39 -14.63 -10.92 -0.44
N LEU A 40 -14.71 -9.82 0.31
CA LEU A 40 -15.12 -9.86 1.71
C LEU A 40 -16.61 -10.25 1.91
N LYS A 41 -17.49 -9.85 0.99
CA LYS A 41 -18.94 -10.08 1.10
C LYS A 41 -19.34 -11.56 1.02
N ASP A 42 -18.51 -12.41 0.41
CA ASP A 42 -18.87 -13.79 0.11
C ASP A 42 -18.61 -14.74 1.30
N ASN A 43 -17.73 -14.40 2.25
CA ASN A 43 -17.44 -15.20 3.47
C ASN A 43 -16.87 -14.35 4.64
N SER A 44 -17.65 -13.40 5.18
CA SER A 44 -17.17 -12.34 6.09
C SER A 44 -16.66 -12.76 7.50
N SER A 45 -16.62 -14.06 7.81
CA SER A 45 -16.23 -14.58 9.14
C SER A 45 -14.88 -15.31 9.16
N ASP A 46 -14.19 -15.36 8.02
CA ASP A 46 -12.87 -15.97 7.88
C ASP A 46 -11.78 -14.89 7.83
N SER A 47 -10.73 -15.04 8.64
CA SER A 47 -9.60 -14.09 8.72
C SER A 47 -8.80 -14.05 7.43
N ASP A 48 -8.66 -15.21 6.78
CA ASP A 48 -8.01 -15.31 5.47
C ASP A 48 -8.76 -14.51 4.42
N ASN A 49 -10.10 -14.44 4.51
CA ASN A 49 -10.91 -13.66 3.59
C ASN A 49 -10.70 -12.13 3.76
N ALA A 50 -10.37 -11.66 4.97
CA ALA A 50 -10.02 -10.25 5.18
C ALA A 50 -8.65 -9.92 4.56
N LEU A 51 -7.68 -10.82 4.68
CA LEU A 51 -6.34 -10.65 4.11
C LEU A 51 -6.35 -10.76 2.59
N ASP A 52 -7.17 -11.64 2.03
CA ASP A 52 -7.43 -11.73 0.59
C ASP A 52 -8.06 -10.44 0.05
N ALA A 53 -9.06 -9.90 0.76
CA ALA A 53 -9.71 -8.64 0.40
C ALA A 53 -8.71 -7.46 0.40
N LEU A 54 -7.85 -7.37 1.41
CA LEU A 54 -6.79 -6.36 1.50
C LEU A 54 -5.79 -6.50 0.34
N THR A 55 -5.31 -7.73 0.11
CA THR A 55 -4.33 -8.02 -0.94
C THR A 55 -4.89 -7.65 -2.32
N LEU A 56 -6.13 -8.04 -2.61
CA LEU A 56 -6.75 -7.70 -3.89
C LEU A 56 -7.02 -6.20 -4.03
N GLY A 57 -7.56 -5.54 -3.00
CA GLY A 57 -7.83 -4.10 -3.04
C GLY A 57 -6.56 -3.27 -3.31
N CYS A 58 -5.48 -3.56 -2.59
CA CYS A 58 -4.19 -2.91 -2.82
C CYS A 58 -3.62 -3.23 -4.21
N LYS A 59 -3.70 -4.49 -4.64
CA LYS A 59 -3.20 -4.92 -5.96
C LYS A 59 -3.90 -4.17 -7.09
N VAL A 60 -5.21 -3.94 -7.01
CA VAL A 60 -5.95 -3.16 -8.00
C VAL A 60 -5.34 -1.77 -8.15
N CYS A 61 -5.04 -1.08 -7.06
CA CYS A 61 -4.41 0.23 -7.16
C CYS A 61 -2.97 0.20 -7.69
N GLN A 62 -2.22 -0.88 -7.45
CA GLN A 62 -0.89 -1.04 -8.03
C GLN A 62 -0.94 -1.27 -9.55
N ASP A 63 -1.94 -2.01 -10.01
CA ASP A 63 -2.14 -2.31 -11.43
C ASP A 63 -2.69 -1.08 -12.19
N GLU A 64 -3.62 -0.33 -11.57
CA GLU A 64 -4.21 0.90 -12.11
C GLU A 64 -3.37 2.16 -11.91
N GLN A 65 -2.26 2.04 -11.19
CA GLN A 65 -1.34 3.14 -10.92
C GLN A 65 -2.05 4.32 -10.23
N CYS A 66 -2.85 4.04 -9.18
CA CYS A 66 -3.72 5.01 -8.50
C CYS A 66 -2.98 6.32 -8.17
N ASP A 67 -3.46 7.42 -8.75
CA ASP A 67 -2.88 8.78 -8.69
C ASP A 67 -1.38 8.85 -8.99
N THR A 68 -0.80 7.85 -9.66
CA THR A 68 0.65 7.68 -9.90
C THR A 68 1.50 7.59 -8.63
N THR A 69 0.84 7.36 -7.49
CA THR A 69 1.48 7.23 -6.16
C THR A 69 1.53 5.78 -5.66
N VAL A 70 0.80 4.87 -6.31
CA VAL A 70 0.75 3.46 -5.95
C VAL A 70 1.13 2.60 -7.15
N GLY A 71 2.00 1.62 -6.95
CA GLY A 71 2.44 0.71 -8.00
C GLY A 71 3.52 1.28 -8.91
N TYR A 72 3.72 0.63 -10.04
CA TYR A 72 4.78 0.94 -10.99
C TYR A 72 4.49 2.21 -11.80
N GLY A 73 5.50 2.77 -12.45
CA GLY A 73 5.34 3.80 -13.46
C GLY A 73 5.04 5.19 -12.92
N GLY A 74 5.21 5.43 -11.62
CA GLY A 74 5.13 6.73 -10.98
C GLY A 74 6.27 6.93 -9.98
N SER A 75 6.37 8.15 -9.45
CA SER A 75 7.29 8.50 -8.35
C SER A 75 8.73 7.94 -8.47
N PRO A 76 9.45 8.21 -9.57
CA PRO A 76 10.85 7.78 -9.70
C PRO A 76 11.74 8.46 -8.65
N ASP A 77 12.75 7.75 -8.17
CA ASP A 77 13.77 8.28 -7.26
C ASP A 77 14.79 9.19 -8.00
N GLU A 78 15.81 9.67 -7.28
CA GLU A 78 16.85 10.54 -7.86
C GLU A 78 17.63 9.85 -9.00
N ASN A 79 17.65 8.52 -9.03
CA ASN A 79 18.27 7.71 -10.08
C ASN A 79 17.29 7.36 -11.22
N GLY A 80 16.04 7.84 -11.15
CA GLY A 80 15.00 7.60 -12.13
C GLY A 80 14.27 6.28 -11.96
N GLU A 81 14.51 5.55 -10.88
CA GLU A 81 13.91 4.24 -10.64
C GLU A 81 12.69 4.34 -9.72
N THR A 82 11.60 3.68 -10.10
CA THR A 82 10.49 3.43 -9.19
C THR A 82 10.81 2.21 -8.32
N THR A 83 10.79 2.38 -7.00
CA THR A 83 10.82 1.28 -6.02
C THR A 83 9.52 1.27 -5.22
N LEU A 84 9.05 0.09 -4.83
CA LEU A 84 7.76 -0.05 -4.13
C LEU A 84 7.93 -0.43 -2.67
N ASP A 85 7.01 0.07 -1.85
CA ASP A 85 6.84 -0.27 -0.45
C ASP A 85 5.43 -0.86 -0.26
N ALA A 86 5.30 -1.90 0.56
CA ALA A 86 4.00 -2.47 0.90
C ALA A 86 4.06 -3.19 2.24
N LEU A 87 2.92 -3.23 2.94
CA LEU A 87 2.76 -3.87 4.24
C LEU A 87 1.36 -4.44 4.35
N ILE A 88 1.26 -5.62 4.95
CA ILE A 88 0.00 -6.25 5.35
C ILE A 88 0.11 -6.76 6.78
N PHE A 89 -0.99 -6.64 7.52
CA PHE A 89 -1.08 -6.98 8.94
C PHE A 89 -2.29 -7.87 9.17
N ASP A 90 -2.09 -9.00 9.84
CA ASP A 90 -3.18 -9.86 10.30
C ASP A 90 -3.58 -9.46 11.73
N GLY A 91 -4.82 -9.01 11.87
CA GLY A 91 -5.35 -8.53 13.16
C GLY A 91 -5.60 -9.64 14.18
N ASP A 92 -5.74 -10.90 13.74
CA ASP A 92 -6.05 -12.02 14.64
C ASP A 92 -4.79 -12.63 15.25
N THR A 93 -3.75 -12.80 14.44
CA THR A 93 -2.45 -13.35 14.86
C THR A 93 -1.48 -12.27 15.34
N MET A 94 -1.69 -11.02 14.91
CA MET A 94 -0.75 -9.90 15.03
C MET A 94 0.53 -10.06 14.18
N ASP A 95 0.52 -10.99 13.22
CA ASP A 95 1.62 -11.16 12.28
C ASP A 95 1.61 -10.08 11.19
N MET A 96 2.80 -9.76 10.70
CA MET A 96 3.05 -8.74 9.69
C MET A 96 3.94 -9.29 8.60
N GLY A 97 3.64 -8.92 7.36
CA GLY A 97 4.57 -9.01 6.25
C GLY A 97 4.74 -7.66 5.58
N ALA A 98 5.98 -7.26 5.35
CA ALA A 98 6.31 -6.00 4.73
C ALA A 98 7.49 -6.12 3.77
N ILE A 99 7.50 -5.24 2.77
CA ILE A 99 8.59 -5.02 1.85
C ILE A 99 8.89 -3.52 1.72
N GLY A 100 10.16 -3.18 1.49
CA GLY A 100 10.59 -1.79 1.36
C GLY A 100 11.67 -1.63 0.29
N GLY A 101 11.52 -0.66 -0.59
CA GLY A 101 12.43 -0.41 -1.69
C GLY A 101 12.54 -1.60 -2.63
N ILE A 102 11.48 -2.40 -2.80
CA ILE A 102 11.53 -3.55 -3.72
C ILE A 102 11.70 -3.03 -5.14
N ARG A 103 12.58 -3.67 -5.88
CA ARG A 103 12.92 -3.31 -7.26
C ARG A 103 12.35 -4.36 -8.19
N ARG A 104 11.91 -3.94 -9.37
CA ARG A 104 11.59 -4.83 -10.50
C ARG A 104 10.49 -5.90 -10.26
N VAL A 105 9.56 -5.62 -9.34
CA VAL A 105 8.41 -6.50 -9.04
C VAL A 105 7.15 -5.64 -8.91
N LYS A 106 6.16 -5.81 -9.80
CA LYS A 106 4.95 -4.95 -9.81
C LYS A 106 4.02 -5.22 -8.63
N ASN A 107 3.83 -6.50 -8.28
CA ASN A 107 2.88 -6.91 -7.25
C ASN A 107 3.50 -6.91 -5.83
N ALA A 108 3.90 -5.72 -5.37
CA ALA A 108 4.46 -5.49 -4.03
C ALA A 108 3.59 -5.99 -2.86
N ILE A 109 2.27 -5.75 -2.83
CA ILE A 109 1.42 -6.27 -1.72
C ILE A 109 1.38 -7.81 -1.68
N GLY A 110 1.39 -8.47 -2.84
CA GLY A 110 1.48 -9.92 -2.92
C GLY A 110 2.79 -10.45 -2.34
N VAL A 111 3.92 -9.77 -2.61
CA VAL A 111 5.20 -10.14 -1.97
C VAL A 111 5.15 -9.90 -0.46
N ALA A 112 4.59 -8.79 0.00
CA ALA A 112 4.40 -8.53 1.43
C ALA A 112 3.53 -9.62 2.10
N ARG A 113 2.48 -10.11 1.41
CA ARG A 113 1.69 -11.26 1.88
C ARG A 113 2.52 -12.53 2.00
N HIS A 114 3.40 -12.82 1.05
CA HIS A 114 4.31 -13.96 1.18
C HIS A 114 5.36 -13.79 2.29
N VAL A 115 5.79 -12.57 2.62
CA VAL A 115 6.63 -12.34 3.80
C VAL A 115 5.88 -12.80 5.07
N LEU A 116 4.60 -12.44 5.19
CA LEU A 116 3.73 -12.85 6.30
C LEU A 116 3.55 -14.37 6.34
N GLU A 117 3.24 -15.01 5.21
CA GLU A 117 2.85 -16.43 5.17
C GLU A 117 4.03 -17.42 5.10
N ASN A 118 5.19 -16.99 4.59
CA ASN A 118 6.27 -17.90 4.20
C ASN A 118 7.59 -17.60 4.90
N THR A 119 7.62 -16.69 5.87
CA THR A 119 8.81 -16.40 6.67
C THR A 119 8.47 -16.14 8.13
N GLU A 120 9.44 -16.36 9.02
CA GLU A 120 9.38 -15.92 10.44
C GLU A 120 9.84 -14.45 10.59
N HIS A 121 10.07 -13.74 9.49
CA HIS A 121 10.50 -12.35 9.45
C HIS A 121 9.32 -11.45 9.11
N SER A 122 9.33 -10.22 9.60
CA SER A 122 8.24 -9.27 9.30
C SER A 122 8.55 -8.31 8.16
N PHE A 123 9.83 -8.11 7.80
CA PHE A 123 10.21 -7.06 6.86
C PHE A 123 11.46 -7.42 6.03
N LEU A 124 11.33 -7.37 4.70
CA LEU A 124 12.42 -7.55 3.75
C LEU A 124 12.62 -6.27 2.92
N VAL A 125 13.86 -5.98 2.51
CA VAL A 125 14.16 -4.71 1.80
C VAL A 125 15.05 -4.86 0.59
N GLY A 126 14.92 -3.90 -0.34
CA GLY A 126 15.81 -3.71 -1.47
C GLY A 126 15.83 -4.89 -2.45
N SER A 127 17.02 -5.16 -3.00
CA SER A 127 17.23 -6.26 -3.94
C SER A 127 17.05 -7.64 -3.31
N LEU A 128 17.20 -7.78 -1.99
CA LEU A 128 16.97 -9.06 -1.31
C LEU A 128 15.47 -9.39 -1.22
N ALA A 129 14.61 -8.37 -1.07
CA ALA A 129 13.16 -8.55 -1.21
C ALA A 129 12.78 -8.95 -2.65
N SER A 130 13.42 -8.36 -3.66
CA SER A 130 13.23 -8.76 -5.07
C SER A 130 13.64 -10.21 -5.30
N GLN A 131 14.79 -10.63 -4.77
CA GLN A 131 15.25 -12.01 -4.89
C GLN A 131 14.25 -12.99 -4.27
N PHE A 132 13.75 -12.71 -3.07
CA PHE A 132 12.70 -13.49 -2.43
C PHE A 132 11.45 -13.61 -3.32
N ALA A 133 11.01 -12.50 -3.93
CA ALA A 133 9.88 -12.53 -4.87
C ALA A 133 10.17 -13.41 -6.10
N PHE A 134 11.37 -13.35 -6.67
CA PHE A 134 11.76 -14.17 -7.82
C PHE A 134 11.79 -15.67 -7.48
N GLU A 135 12.25 -16.03 -6.27
CA GLU A 135 12.23 -17.41 -5.78
C GLU A 135 10.79 -17.94 -5.62
N LEU A 136 9.82 -17.05 -5.37
CA LEU A 136 8.38 -17.35 -5.36
C LEU A 136 7.73 -17.32 -6.75
N GLY A 137 8.49 -17.04 -7.81
CA GLY A 137 8.02 -17.04 -9.20
C GLY A 137 7.41 -15.72 -9.69
N TYR A 138 7.59 -14.61 -8.96
CA TYR A 138 7.23 -13.29 -9.48
C TYR A 138 8.13 -12.93 -10.67
N PRO A 139 7.60 -12.27 -11.72
CA PRO A 139 8.39 -11.89 -12.87
C PRO A 139 9.38 -10.78 -12.51
N ASP A 140 10.60 -10.90 -13.06
CA ASP A 140 11.57 -9.81 -13.08
C ASP A 140 11.23 -8.86 -14.22
N GLU A 141 10.60 -7.73 -13.90
CA GLU A 141 10.12 -6.76 -14.89
C GLU A 141 10.40 -5.31 -14.49
N SER A 142 10.55 -4.42 -15.47
CA SER A 142 10.77 -3.01 -15.18
C SER A 142 9.55 -2.36 -14.52
N LEU A 143 9.80 -1.53 -13.51
CA LEU A 143 8.78 -0.66 -12.90
C LEU A 143 8.68 0.70 -13.60
N GLN A 144 9.58 1.02 -14.53
CA GLN A 144 9.55 2.28 -15.26
C GLN A 144 8.52 2.24 -16.40
N THR A 145 7.91 3.39 -16.65
CA THR A 145 7.13 3.68 -17.85
C THR A 145 7.70 4.93 -18.54
N ASN A 146 7.24 5.23 -19.76
CA ASN A 146 7.58 6.49 -20.41
C ASN A 146 7.14 7.71 -19.57
N PHE A 147 6.05 7.58 -18.82
CA PHE A 147 5.57 8.64 -17.94
C PHE A 147 6.55 8.90 -16.78
N SER A 148 6.95 7.85 -16.03
CA SER A 148 7.93 8.02 -14.95
C SER A 148 9.30 8.48 -15.47
N LEU A 149 9.72 8.00 -16.64
CA LEU A 149 10.97 8.42 -17.26
C LEU A 149 10.95 9.92 -17.58
N ASN A 150 9.86 10.41 -18.20
CA ASN A 150 9.71 11.83 -18.52
C ASN A 150 9.69 12.70 -17.25
N LEU A 151 9.00 12.27 -16.18
CA LEU A 151 9.01 13.00 -14.90
C LEU A 151 10.44 13.18 -14.36
N TRP A 152 11.25 12.12 -14.40
CA TRP A 152 12.62 12.18 -13.94
C TRP A 152 13.52 13.02 -14.86
N GLU A 153 13.33 12.94 -16.18
CA GLU A 153 14.06 13.75 -17.15
C GLU A 153 13.76 15.25 -16.98
N GLU A 154 12.49 15.62 -16.79
CA GLU A 154 12.06 16.99 -16.48
C GLU A 154 12.68 17.48 -15.17
N TRP A 155 12.64 16.66 -14.11
CA TRP A 155 13.26 16.99 -12.82
C TRP A 155 14.78 17.22 -12.92
N LYS A 156 15.49 16.37 -13.69
CA LYS A 156 16.93 16.56 -13.93
C LYS A 156 17.21 17.81 -14.75
N ALA A 157 16.37 18.11 -15.75
CA ALA A 157 16.47 19.33 -16.55
C ALA A 157 16.24 20.59 -15.69
N ASP A 158 15.42 20.49 -14.64
CA ASP A 158 15.19 21.54 -13.63
C ASP A 158 16.22 21.50 -12.48
N ASN A 159 17.47 21.12 -12.78
CA ASN A 159 18.59 21.08 -11.82
C ASN A 159 18.28 20.27 -10.55
N CYS A 160 17.57 19.14 -10.70
CA CYS A 160 17.20 18.26 -9.60
C CYS A 160 16.35 18.96 -8.53
N GLN A 161 15.41 19.81 -8.93
CA GLN A 161 14.50 20.52 -8.02
C GLN A 161 13.06 20.01 -8.14
N PRO A 162 12.34 19.82 -7.01
CA PRO A 162 12.85 19.85 -5.63
C PRO A 162 13.67 18.60 -5.30
N ASN A 163 14.52 18.64 -4.27
CA ASN A 163 15.14 17.45 -3.69
C ASN A 163 15.08 17.48 -2.16
N PHE A 164 15.47 16.37 -1.52
CA PHE A 164 15.37 16.19 -0.07
C PHE A 164 16.71 16.32 0.67
N TRP A 165 17.77 16.78 -0.02
CA TRP A 165 19.08 17.01 0.57
C TRP A 165 19.12 18.31 1.40
N LYS A 166 19.89 18.29 2.49
CA LYS A 166 20.16 19.47 3.32
C LYS A 166 21.56 19.42 3.90
N ASN A 167 22.20 20.57 4.07
CA ASN A 167 23.52 20.70 4.73
C ASN A 167 24.66 19.88 4.07
N VAL A 168 24.69 19.86 2.74
CA VAL A 168 25.71 19.17 1.94
C VAL A 168 26.41 20.17 0.99
N VAL A 169 27.57 19.81 0.40
CA VAL A 169 28.31 20.59 -0.63
C VAL A 169 28.43 19.80 -1.95
N PRO A 170 27.97 20.33 -3.11
CA PRO A 170 27.50 21.71 -3.36
C PRO A 170 26.16 22.06 -2.68
N ASN A 171 25.61 23.27 -2.82
CA ASN A 171 24.32 23.58 -2.20
C ASN A 171 23.17 22.86 -2.95
N PRO A 172 22.32 22.05 -2.28
CA PRO A 172 21.23 21.30 -2.90
C PRO A 172 20.16 22.15 -3.57
N LYS A 173 20.12 23.46 -3.31
CA LYS A 173 19.19 24.39 -3.97
C LYS A 173 19.74 25.03 -5.24
N ASP A 174 21.06 25.04 -5.39
CA ASP A 174 21.74 25.84 -6.42
C ASP A 174 22.40 24.98 -7.50
N SER A 175 22.37 23.65 -7.35
CA SER A 175 23.09 22.74 -8.22
C SER A 175 22.42 21.38 -8.30
N MET A 176 22.66 20.70 -9.42
CA MET A 176 22.34 19.29 -9.61
C MET A 176 23.10 18.48 -8.56
N TRP A 177 22.40 18.10 -7.49
CA TRP A 177 22.87 17.05 -6.61
C TRP A 177 22.52 15.72 -7.24
N SER A 178 23.43 15.18 -8.04
CA SER A 178 23.52 13.74 -8.16
C SER A 178 24.72 13.31 -7.34
N LEU A 179 24.50 12.38 -6.41
CA LEU A 179 25.60 11.60 -5.87
C LEU A 179 26.10 10.70 -7.00
N TYR A 180 27.10 11.20 -7.72
CA TYR A 180 27.78 10.55 -8.86
C TYR A 180 27.00 10.53 -10.18
#